data_AF-A0A7J7MC96-F1
#
_entry.id   AF-A0A7J7MC96-F1
#
_cell.length_a   1.000
_cell.length_b   1.000
_cell.length_c   1.000
_cell.angle_alpha   90.00
_cell.angle_beta   90.00
_cell.angle_gamma   90.00
#
_symmetry.space_group_name_H-M   'P 1'
#
loop_
_entity.id
_entity.type
_entity.pdbx_description
1 polymer ?
#
loop_
_entity_poly.entity_id
_entity_poly.type
_entity_poly.pdbx_seq_one_letter_code
_entity_poly.pdbx_strand_id
1 'polypeptide(L)'
;MVKIKAVKEDNVRCIADGNEMMRFHCVGPTVYDVGGECTFFPVKDSAICTFSGSGGAHESCGGGGGKGRRAMLVCRVIAGSVCKRVGLDSFLEGRVGFDSVSGENGELLVFYSRAVLPCFLIIYRL
;
A
#
# COMPACT_ATOMS: atom_id res chain seq x y z
N MET A 1 2.36 -15.53 -13.20
CA MET A 1 1.87 -14.14 -13.07
C MET A 1 0.38 -14.20 -12.76
N VAL A 2 0.01 -14.18 -11.48
CA VAL A 2 -1.39 -14.34 -11.03
C VAL A 2 -2.11 -13.01 -11.18
N LYS A 3 -3.11 -12.94 -12.05
CA LYS A 3 -3.94 -11.75 -12.27
C LYS A 3 -5.12 -11.80 -11.29
N ILE A 4 -4.97 -11.17 -10.14
CA ILE A 4 -6.05 -10.96 -9.17
C ILE A 4 -6.98 -9.91 -9.77
N LYS A 5 -8.22 -10.28 -10.08
CA LYS A 5 -9.23 -9.40 -10.66
C LYS A 5 -10.05 -8.83 -9.50
N ALA A 6 -9.95 -7.52 -9.25
CA ALA A 6 -10.82 -6.85 -8.29
C ALA A 6 -12.26 -6.90 -8.81
N VAL A 7 -13.16 -7.54 -8.07
CA VAL A 7 -14.59 -7.51 -8.34
C VAL A 7 -15.13 -6.21 -7.76
N LYS A 8 -15.81 -5.42 -8.59
CA LYS A 8 -16.45 -4.17 -8.19
C LYS A 8 -17.78 -4.50 -7.53
N GLU A 9 -17.74 -4.80 -6.24
CA GLU A 9 -18.95 -4.89 -5.41
C GLU A 9 -19.18 -3.51 -4.80
N ASP A 10 -20.40 -2.96 -4.94
CA ASP A 10 -20.79 -1.61 -4.50
C ASP A 10 -20.90 -1.48 -2.96
N ASN A 11 -20.05 -2.19 -2.22
CA ASN A 11 -19.88 -1.96 -0.79
C ASN A 11 -19.06 -0.68 -0.62
N VAL A 12 -19.76 0.44 -0.42
CA VAL A 12 -19.15 1.70 -0.04
C VAL A 12 -18.35 1.45 1.23
N ARG A 13 -17.02 1.59 1.16
CA ARG A 13 -16.13 1.43 2.32
C ARG A 13 -16.55 2.39 3.42
N CYS A 14 -17.13 1.86 4.49
CA CYS A 14 -17.60 2.65 5.60
C CYS A 14 -16.54 2.65 6.71
N ILE A 15 -16.21 3.83 7.22
CA ILE A 15 -15.37 4.04 8.42
C ILE A 15 -15.86 3.19 9.61
N ALA A 16 -17.18 2.92 9.64
CA ALA A 16 -17.84 2.12 10.67
C ALA A 16 -17.39 0.65 10.73
N ASP A 17 -16.76 0.12 9.68
CA ASP A 17 -16.30 -1.27 9.65
C ASP A 17 -15.08 -1.53 10.55
N GLY A 18 -14.49 -0.48 11.14
CA GLY A 18 -13.40 -0.59 12.12
C GLY A 18 -12.08 -1.11 11.53
N ASN A 19 -11.98 -1.19 10.20
CA ASN A 19 -10.81 -1.70 9.47
C ASN A 19 -9.83 -0.59 9.04
N GLU A 20 -9.91 0.57 9.68
CA GLU A 20 -8.97 1.66 9.47
C GLU A 20 -7.67 1.42 10.23
N MET A 21 -6.54 1.64 9.56
CA MET A 21 -5.23 1.50 10.18
C MET A 21 -4.25 2.56 9.70
N MET A 22 -3.37 2.98 10.62
CA MET A 22 -2.22 3.81 10.29
C MET A 22 -1.14 2.93 9.68
N ARG A 23 -0.65 3.31 8.50
CA ARG A 23 0.35 2.55 7.76
C ARG A 23 1.41 3.45 7.17
N PHE A 24 2.56 2.85 6.91
CA PHE A 24 3.70 3.51 6.29
C PHE A 24 3.73 3.19 4.80
N HIS A 25 3.78 4.21 3.97
CA HIS A 25 4.04 4.07 2.55
C HIS A 25 5.39 4.73 2.27
N CYS A 26 6.34 3.94 1.76
CA CYS A 26 7.63 4.51 1.43
C CYS A 26 7.57 5.27 0.12
N VAL A 27 8.02 6.52 0.16
CA VAL A 27 8.21 7.33 -1.03
C VAL A 27 9.60 6.93 -1.54
N GLY A 28 9.64 6.18 -2.64
CA GLY A 28 10.90 5.75 -3.28
C GLY A 28 11.85 6.93 -3.51
N PRO A 29 13.14 6.70 -3.81
CA PRO A 29 14.10 7.76 -4.03
C PRO A 29 13.53 8.73 -5.09
N THR A 30 13.16 9.92 -4.64
CA THR A 30 12.91 11.04 -5.53
C THR A 30 14.20 11.22 -6.30
N VAL A 31 14.19 10.92 -7.60
CA VAL A 31 15.25 11.39 -8.49
C VAL A 31 15.04 12.90 -8.58
N TYR A 32 15.52 13.63 -7.58
CA TYR A 32 15.60 15.08 -7.56
C TYR A 32 16.62 15.61 -8.59
N ASP A 33 16.96 14.83 -9.62
CA ASP A 33 18.00 15.18 -10.59
C ASP A 33 17.61 15.02 -12.07
N VAL A 34 16.40 14.56 -12.41
CA VAL A 34 15.90 14.69 -13.79
C VAL A 34 14.38 14.77 -13.74
N GLY A 35 13.85 16.01 -13.77
CA GLY A 35 12.52 16.43 -14.24
C GLY A 35 11.37 15.40 -14.30
N GLY A 36 11.20 14.57 -13.27
CA GLY A 36 10.23 13.47 -13.24
C GLY A 36 9.14 13.73 -12.22
N GLU A 37 7.90 13.71 -12.68
CA GLU A 37 6.69 13.87 -11.87
C GLU A 37 6.71 12.92 -10.67
N CYS A 38 6.74 13.48 -9.46
CA CYS A 38 6.61 12.73 -8.20
C CYS A 38 5.20 12.15 -8.12
N THR A 39 4.93 11.02 -8.75
CA THR A 39 3.63 10.37 -8.59
C THR A 39 3.61 9.72 -7.21
N PHE A 40 3.10 10.47 -6.22
CA PHE A 40 2.88 10.03 -4.83
C PHE A 40 2.05 8.73 -4.71
N PHE A 41 1.38 8.35 -5.80
CA PHE A 41 0.69 7.10 -5.99
C PHE A 41 0.92 6.62 -7.42
N PRO A 42 1.09 5.32 -7.67
CA PRO A 42 1.30 4.81 -9.01
C PRO A 42 0.10 5.16 -9.91
N VAL A 43 0.40 5.78 -11.04
CA VAL A 43 -0.58 5.99 -12.10
C VAL A 43 -0.75 4.67 -12.86
N LYS A 44 -1.97 4.12 -12.77
CA LYS A 44 -2.54 3.02 -13.58
C LYS A 44 -2.17 1.59 -13.14
N ASP A 45 -3.19 0.89 -12.62
CA ASP A 45 -3.30 -0.57 -12.40
C ASP A 45 -2.33 -1.29 -11.44
N SER A 46 -1.55 -0.58 -10.61
CA SER A 46 -0.75 -1.22 -9.56
C SER A 46 -1.26 -0.93 -8.15
N ALA A 47 -1.22 -1.96 -7.30
CA ALA A 47 -1.63 -1.86 -5.90
C ALA A 47 -0.64 -1.00 -5.10
N ILE A 48 -1.16 -0.24 -4.14
CA ILE A 48 -0.34 0.56 -3.23
C ILE A 48 0.14 -0.35 -2.10
N CYS A 49 1.45 -0.56 -2.01
CA CYS A 49 2.05 -1.29 -0.90
C CYS A 49 2.23 -0.37 0.32
N THR A 50 1.77 -0.85 1.48
CA THR A 50 1.85 -0.14 2.75
C THR A 50 2.26 -1.10 3.85
N PHE A 51 2.88 -0.62 4.93
CA PHE A 51 3.46 -1.45 5.97
C PHE A 51 2.94 -1.06 7.35
N SER A 52 2.86 -2.03 8.25
CA SER A 52 2.48 -1.79 9.65
C SER A 52 3.58 -1.07 10.44
N GLY A 53 4.83 -1.08 9.95
CA GLY A 53 5.96 -0.41 10.60
C GLY A 53 6.90 0.28 9.61
N SER A 54 7.60 1.30 10.10
CA SER A 54 8.54 2.10 9.31
C SER A 54 9.79 1.32 8.88
N GLY A 55 10.26 0.36 9.68
CA GLY A 55 11.41 -0.49 9.33
C GLY A 55 11.16 -1.30 8.05
N GLY A 56 10.04 -2.04 7.99
CA GLY A 56 9.65 -2.77 6.79
C GLY A 56 9.40 -1.88 5.58
N ALA A 57 8.76 -0.71 5.78
CA ALA A 57 8.60 0.28 4.71
C ALA A 57 9.93 0.85 4.22
N HIS A 58 10.89 1.03 5.13
CA HIS A 58 12.22 1.52 4.79
C HIS A 58 12.97 0.52 3.91
N GLU A 59 12.96 -0.75 4.31
CA GLU A 59 13.61 -1.86 3.59
C GLU A 59 13.03 -2.06 2.19
N SER A 60 11.72 -1.87 2.02
CA SER A 60 11.05 -2.04 0.72
C SER A 60 11.37 -0.93 -0.30
N CYS A 61 12.00 0.15 0.13
CA CYS A 61 12.04 1.42 -0.60
C CYS A 61 13.09 1.52 -1.71
N GLY A 62 13.51 0.39 -2.29
CA GLY A 62 14.34 0.33 -3.50
C GLY A 62 15.50 1.32 -3.50
N GLY A 63 16.50 1.07 -2.66
CA GLY A 63 17.67 1.95 -2.54
C GLY A 63 18.54 1.47 -1.40
N GLY A 64 19.37 0.47 -1.65
CA GLY A 64 20.18 -0.18 -0.63
C GLY A 64 21.10 0.81 0.08
N GLY A 65 21.06 0.82 1.43
CA GLY A 65 22.06 1.37 2.36
C GLY A 65 22.60 2.79 2.11
N GLY A 66 22.06 3.53 1.13
CA GLY A 66 22.65 4.76 0.65
C GLY A 66 22.43 5.87 1.65
N LYS A 67 23.54 6.49 2.09
CA LYS A 67 23.54 7.71 2.91
C LYS A 67 22.71 8.78 2.22
N GLY A 68 21.78 9.41 2.95
CA GLY A 68 20.94 10.44 2.37
C GLY A 68 19.74 10.80 3.25
N ARG A 69 18.97 11.81 2.79
CA ARG A 69 17.64 12.11 3.33
C ARG A 69 16.60 11.30 2.56
N ARG A 70 15.62 10.76 3.27
CA ARG A 70 14.52 9.97 2.73
C ARG A 70 13.20 10.53 3.20
N ALA A 71 12.13 10.17 2.49
CA ALA A 71 10.77 10.54 2.83
C ALA A 71 9.89 9.29 2.98
N MET A 72 8.93 9.33 3.88
CA MET A 72 7.92 8.30 4.07
C MET A 72 6.58 8.96 4.39
N LEU A 73 5.51 8.45 3.81
CA LEU A 73 4.15 8.87 4.16
C LEU A 73 3.63 7.97 5.27
N VAL A 74 3.04 8.61 6.29
CA VAL A 74 2.11 7.94 7.19
C VAL A 74 0.71 8.18 6.63
N CYS A 75 0.03 7.10 6.31
CA CYS A 75 -1.30 7.12 5.72
C CYS A 75 -2.31 6.47 6.67
N ARG A 76 -3.51 7.04 6.73
CA ARG A 76 -4.70 6.36 7.21
C ARG A 76 -5.24 5.51 6.06
N VAL A 77 -5.31 4.19 6.25
CA VAL A 77 -5.71 3.24 5.22
C VAL A 77 -7.01 2.56 5.63
N ILE A 78 -8.00 2.60 4.74
CA ILE A 78 -9.27 1.89 4.89
C ILE A 78 -9.11 0.53 4.19
N ALA A 79 -8.78 -0.51 4.95
CA ALA A 79 -8.33 -1.78 4.38
C ALA A 79 -9.45 -2.54 3.63
N GLY A 80 -10.72 -2.31 3.98
CA GLY A 80 -11.84 -3.02 3.40
C GLY A 80 -11.78 -4.52 3.71
N SER A 81 -12.28 -5.34 2.79
CA SER A 81 -12.11 -6.80 2.82
C SER A 81 -10.66 -7.19 2.50
N VAL A 82 -9.97 -7.83 3.45
CA VAL A 82 -8.55 -8.20 3.32
C VAL A 82 -8.41 -9.69 3.00
N CYS A 83 -7.73 -10.03 1.90
CA CYS A 83 -7.31 -11.40 1.61
C CYS A 83 -5.96 -11.70 2.28
N LYS A 84 -5.78 -12.86 2.91
CA LYS A 84 -4.45 -13.33 3.34
C LYS A 84 -3.80 -14.14 2.22
N ARG A 85 -2.55 -13.84 1.85
CA ARG A 85 -1.79 -14.58 0.80
C ARG A 85 -1.77 -16.11 0.98
N VAL A 86 -1.93 -16.61 2.21
CA VAL A 86 -1.93 -18.04 2.57
C VAL A 86 -3.19 -18.80 2.10
N GLY A 87 -4.22 -18.10 1.62
CA GLY A 87 -5.51 -18.70 1.23
C GLY A 87 -5.82 -18.60 -0.26
N LEU A 88 -4.85 -18.87 -1.16
CA LEU A 88 -5.07 -18.82 -2.62
C LEU A 88 -6.23 -19.75 -3.08
N ASP A 89 -6.59 -20.75 -2.27
CA ASP A 89 -7.76 -21.60 -2.49
C ASP A 89 -9.11 -20.85 -2.41
N SER A 90 -9.20 -19.77 -1.62
CA SER A 90 -10.40 -18.92 -1.56
C SER A 90 -10.59 -18.03 -2.80
N PHE A 91 -9.57 -17.94 -3.67
CA PHE A 91 -9.65 -17.21 -4.93
C PHE A 91 -10.40 -18.00 -6.02
N LEU A 92 -10.50 -19.32 -5.86
CA LEU A 92 -11.16 -20.23 -6.80
C LEU A 92 -12.65 -20.41 -6.49
N GLU A 93 -13.11 -20.10 -5.28
CA GLU A 93 -14.52 -20.08 -4.88
C GLU A 93 -15.20 -18.71 -5.15
N GLY A 94 -15.07 -18.22 -6.37
CA GLY A 94 -16.19 -17.69 -7.16
C GLY A 94 -17.11 -16.55 -6.68
N ARG A 95 -16.93 -15.84 -5.56
CA ARG A 95 -17.92 -14.77 -5.23
C ARG A 95 -17.54 -13.56 -4.37
N VAL A 96 -16.31 -13.42 -3.85
CA VAL A 96 -15.99 -12.28 -2.97
C VAL A 96 -14.82 -11.47 -3.50
N GLY A 97 -15.05 -10.18 -3.79
CA GLY A 97 -14.00 -9.23 -4.13
C GLY A 97 -13.24 -8.77 -2.90
N PHE A 98 -11.90 -8.72 -2.99
CA PHE A 98 -11.05 -8.16 -1.95
C PHE A 98 -10.61 -6.75 -2.29
N ASP A 99 -10.66 -5.87 -1.29
CA ASP A 99 -10.19 -4.50 -1.39
C ASP A 99 -8.67 -4.38 -1.20
N SER A 100 -8.10 -5.31 -0.45
CA SER A 100 -6.68 -5.37 -0.18
C SER A 100 -6.18 -6.79 0.10
N VAL A 101 -4.86 -6.97 0.04
CA VAL A 101 -4.19 -8.25 0.30
C VAL A 101 -3.10 -8.07 1.34
N SER A 102 -3.20 -8.82 2.43
CA SER A 102 -2.15 -8.91 3.46
C SER A 102 -1.00 -9.76 2.94
N GLY A 103 0.18 -9.16 2.89
CA GLY A 103 1.44 -9.84 2.58
C GLY A 103 2.14 -10.35 3.83
N GLU A 104 3.38 -10.79 3.65
CA GLU A 104 4.29 -11.16 4.74
C GLU A 104 4.90 -9.89 5.35
N ASN A 105 5.52 -10.01 6.54
CA ASN A 105 6.21 -8.91 7.22
C ASN A 105 5.36 -7.64 7.45
N GLY A 106 4.04 -7.81 7.60
CA GLY A 106 3.12 -6.71 7.86
C GLY A 106 2.84 -5.84 6.64
N GLU A 107 3.06 -6.33 5.42
CA GLU A 107 2.65 -5.70 4.16
C GLU A 107 1.13 -5.72 3.96
N LEU A 108 0.59 -4.68 3.34
CA LEU A 108 -0.77 -4.64 2.79
C LEU A 108 -0.75 -3.97 1.42
N LEU A 109 -1.23 -4.69 0.41
CA LEU A 109 -1.46 -4.20 -0.94
C LEU A 109 -2.90 -3.71 -1.08
N VAL A 110 -3.09 -2.43 -1.34
CA VAL A 110 -4.41 -1.79 -1.49
C VAL A 110 -4.67 -1.49 -2.96
N PHE A 111 -5.79 -1.96 -3.52
CA PHE A 111 -6.06 -1.81 -4.96
C PHE A 111 -6.63 -0.44 -5.35
N TYR A 112 -7.08 0.35 -4.38
CA TYR A 112 -7.74 1.63 -4.62
C TYR A 112 -7.04 2.76 -3.87
N SER A 113 -6.50 3.73 -4.61
CA SER A 113 -5.82 4.89 -4.04
C SER A 113 -6.67 5.73 -3.10
N ARG A 114 -7.98 5.82 -3.36
CA ARG A 114 -8.94 6.53 -2.50
C ARG A 114 -9.03 5.98 -1.08
N ALA A 115 -8.61 4.73 -0.85
CA ALA A 115 -8.57 4.12 0.47
C ALA A 115 -7.30 4.49 1.26
N VAL A 116 -6.32 5.16 0.64
CA VAL A 116 -5.07 5.57 1.28
C VAL A 116 -5.07 7.09 1.43
N LEU A 117 -5.32 7.56 2.65
CA LEU A 117 -5.40 8.97 2.98
C LEU A 117 -4.07 9.40 3.59
N PRO A 118 -3.25 10.23 2.91
CA PRO A 118 -2.01 10.72 3.48
C PRO A 118 -2.30 11.59 4.70
N CYS A 119 -1.55 11.38 5.79
CA CYS A 119 -1.69 12.13 7.04
C CYS A 119 -0.44 12.97 7.33
N PHE A 120 0.73 12.34 7.26
CA PHE A 120 1.99 12.98 7.62
C PHE A 120 3.10 12.60 6.63
N LEU A 121 3.95 13.57 6.29
CA LEU A 121 5.20 13.33 5.59
C LEU A 121 6.34 13.34 6.59
N ILE A 122 7.05 12.22 6.69
CA ILE A 122 8.25 12.08 7.52
C ILE A 122 9.46 12.22 6.62
N ILE A 123 10.34 13.19 6.92
CA ILE A 123 11.66 13.30 6.31
C ILE A 123 12.68 12.87 7.35
N TYR A 124 13.49 11.86 7.03
CA TYR A 124 14.48 11.31 7.95
C TYR A 124 15.83 11.10 7.25
N ARG A 125 16.87 10.95 8.04
CA ARG A 125 18.23 10.66 7.58
C ARG A 125 18.61 9.24 8.00
N LEU A 126 19.33 8.54 7.11
CA LEU A 126 20.00 7.29 7.41
C LEU A 126 21.41 7.49 7.96
#